data_AF-A0A963MD41-F1
#
_entry.id   AF-A0A963MD41-F1
#
_cell.length_a   1.000
_cell.length_b   1.000
_cell.length_c   1.000
_cell.angle_alpha   90.00
_cell.angle_beta   90.00
_cell.angle_gamma   90.00
#
_symmetry.space_group_name_H-M   'P 1'
#
loop_
_entity.id
_entity.type
_entity.pdbx_description
1 polymer ?
#
loop_
_entity_poly.entity_id
_entity_poly.type
_entity_poly.pdbx_seq_one_letter_code
_entity_poly.pdbx_strand_id
1 'polypeptide(L)'
;ISYVVDEKYRLPQLNSVYIPEGIDDKVVRGRLLDEYSLEIGAGLGDFAGKVWRFGLMGTSSRVENVVTCLNALEKVLSEMGLNLKRGAAESAAHQSYANNPMP
;
A
#
# COMPACT_ATOMS: atom_id res chain seq x y z
N ILE A 1 -2.22 -11.28 0.41
CA ILE A 1 -2.82 -10.00 0.88
C ILE A 1 -4.33 -10.18 0.94
N SER A 2 -4.97 -9.68 1.99
CA SER A 2 -6.43 -9.73 2.16
C SER A 2 -6.99 -8.31 2.30
N TYR A 3 -8.09 -8.03 1.62
CA TYR A 3 -8.82 -6.77 1.73
C TYR A 3 -9.87 -6.86 2.84
N VAL A 4 -10.15 -5.75 3.51
CA VAL A 4 -11.15 -5.69 4.59
C VAL A 4 -12.58 -5.86 4.08
N VAL A 5 -12.82 -5.47 2.82
CA VAL A 5 -14.15 -5.37 2.22
C VAL A 5 -14.20 -6.20 0.94
N ASP A 6 -15.33 -6.88 0.70
CA ASP A 6 -15.61 -7.59 -0.56
C ASP A 6 -15.56 -6.64 -1.76
N GLU A 7 -15.07 -7.14 -2.89
CA GLU A 7 -14.79 -6.33 -4.08
C GLU A 7 -15.94 -5.42 -4.52
N LYS A 8 -17.18 -5.95 -4.54
CA LYS A 8 -18.39 -5.20 -4.91
C LYS A 8 -18.72 -4.00 -4.00
N TYR A 9 -18.14 -3.93 -2.80
CA TYR A 9 -18.37 -2.86 -1.83
C TYR A 9 -17.14 -1.99 -1.60
N ARG A 10 -16.05 -2.21 -2.36
CA ARG A 10 -14.82 -1.43 -2.21
C ARG A 10 -15.00 -0.04 -2.78
N LEU A 11 -14.43 0.93 -2.07
CA LEU A 11 -14.38 2.32 -2.50
C LEU A 11 -13.14 2.51 -3.40
N PRO A 12 -13.28 2.97 -4.66
CA PRO A 12 -12.14 3.06 -5.59
C PRO A 12 -10.98 3.93 -5.07
N GLN A 13 -11.31 5.01 -4.36
CA GLN A 13 -10.33 5.97 -3.84
C GLN A 13 -9.68 5.55 -2.51
N LEU A 14 -10.11 4.46 -1.87
CA LEU A 14 -9.58 4.05 -0.57
C LEU A 14 -9.48 2.53 -0.46
N ASN A 15 -8.26 2.03 -0.47
CA ASN A 15 -7.98 0.61 -0.35
C ASN A 15 -7.62 0.27 1.09
N SER A 16 -8.40 -0.60 1.73
CA SER A 16 -8.13 -1.08 3.11
C SER A 16 -7.67 -2.53 3.07
N VAL A 17 -6.43 -2.78 3.50
CA VAL A 17 -5.80 -4.10 3.45
C VAL A 17 -5.27 -4.51 4.82
N TYR A 18 -5.37 -5.79 5.13
CA TYR A 18 -4.81 -6.33 6.37
C TYR A 18 -3.28 -6.31 6.33
N ILE A 19 -2.70 -5.96 7.48
CA ILE A 19 -1.26 -6.00 7.70
C ILE A 19 -0.82 -7.47 7.72
N PRO A 20 0.28 -7.83 7.03
CA PRO A 20 0.82 -9.18 7.09
C PRO A 20 1.13 -9.61 8.53
N GLU A 21 0.97 -10.91 8.82
CA GLU A 21 1.33 -11.45 10.12
C GLU A 21 2.82 -11.20 10.44
N GLY A 22 3.10 -10.85 11.70
CA GLY A 22 4.45 -10.54 12.17
C GLY A 22 4.96 -9.14 11.82
N ILE A 23 4.15 -8.29 11.15
CA ILE A 23 4.54 -6.93 10.80
C ILE A 23 3.90 -5.90 11.73
N ASP A 24 4.75 -5.04 12.29
CA ASP A 24 4.32 -3.93 13.12
C ASP A 24 3.92 -2.72 12.28
N ASP A 25 2.67 -2.29 12.43
CA ASP A 25 2.08 -1.12 11.78
C ASP A 25 2.93 0.16 11.94
N LYS A 26 3.28 0.48 13.19
CA LYS A 26 3.94 1.74 13.54
C LYS A 26 5.35 1.79 12.98
N VAL A 27 6.06 0.67 13.02
CA VAL A 27 7.41 0.55 12.43
C VAL A 27 7.34 0.79 10.94
N VAL A 28 6.44 0.11 10.21
CA VAL A 28 6.32 0.31 8.75
C VAL A 28 5.95 1.75 8.41
N ARG A 29 4.91 2.31 9.04
CA ARG A 29 4.48 3.68 8.75
C ARG A 29 5.54 4.73 9.12
N GLY A 30 6.26 4.51 10.23
CA GLY A 30 7.38 5.37 10.63
C GLY A 30 8.48 5.38 9.58
N ARG A 31 8.90 4.19 9.12
CA ARG A 31 9.92 4.08 8.07
C ARG A 31 9.48 4.70 6.74
N LEU A 32 8.22 4.49 6.34
CA LEU A 32 7.68 5.13 5.12
C LEU A 32 7.72 6.66 5.22
N LEU A 33 7.35 7.22 6.38
CA LEU A 33 7.39 8.66 6.59
C LEU A 33 8.82 9.21 6.62
N ASP A 34 9.69 8.58 7.42
CA ASP A 34 11.04 9.08 7.69
C ASP A 34 11.99 8.89 6.50
N GLU A 35 11.89 7.77 5.77
CA GLU A 35 12.81 7.45 4.67
C GLU A 35 12.30 7.89 3.29
N TYR A 36 10.98 7.99 3.10
CA TYR A 36 10.36 8.23 1.79
C TYR A 36 9.42 9.44 1.77
N SER A 37 9.26 10.16 2.89
CA SER A 37 8.26 11.24 3.03
C SER A 37 6.85 10.78 2.66
N LEU A 38 6.52 9.51 2.96
CA LEU A 38 5.31 8.85 2.52
C LEU A 38 4.43 8.43 3.70
N GLU A 39 3.19 8.88 3.68
CA GLU A 39 2.20 8.54 4.71
C GLU A 39 1.12 7.61 4.17
N ILE A 40 0.88 6.51 4.89
CA ILE A 40 -0.29 5.65 4.71
C ILE A 40 -1.16 5.67 5.97
N GLY A 41 -2.46 5.54 5.80
CA GLY A 41 -3.40 5.63 6.91
C GLY A 41 -3.37 4.38 7.80
N ALA A 42 -3.26 4.57 9.12
CA ALA A 42 -3.47 3.50 10.08
C ALA A 42 -4.95 3.07 10.13
N GLY A 43 -5.19 1.81 10.50
CA GLY A 43 -6.50 1.35 10.97
C GLY A 43 -6.90 2.06 12.26
N LEU A 44 -8.20 2.23 12.47
CA LEU A 44 -8.78 2.93 13.62
C LEU A 44 -9.75 2.01 14.37
N GLY A 45 -9.96 2.26 15.66
CA GLY A 45 -10.87 1.46 16.50
C GLY A 45 -10.50 -0.03 16.46
N ASP A 46 -11.46 -0.87 16.11
CA ASP A 46 -11.28 -2.34 16.03
C ASP A 46 -10.21 -2.79 15.02
N PHE A 47 -9.85 -1.90 14.08
CA PHE A 47 -8.82 -2.13 13.06
C PHE A 47 -7.45 -1.55 13.41
N ALA A 48 -7.29 -0.89 14.58
CA ALA A 48 -6.01 -0.34 15.01
C ALA A 48 -4.93 -1.43 15.08
N GLY A 49 -3.79 -1.20 14.40
CA GLY A 49 -2.70 -2.16 14.30
C GLY A 49 -2.96 -3.40 13.44
N LYS A 50 -4.10 -3.47 12.72
CA LYS A 50 -4.48 -4.63 11.89
C LYS A 50 -4.59 -4.32 10.41
N VAL A 51 -4.82 -3.05 10.05
CA VAL A 51 -5.14 -2.63 8.68
C VAL A 51 -4.36 -1.39 8.31
N TRP A 52 -3.95 -1.32 7.03
CA TRP A 52 -3.52 -0.09 6.37
C TRP A 52 -4.59 0.42 5.40
N ARG A 53 -4.64 1.74 5.25
CA ARG A 53 -5.52 2.45 4.33
C ARG A 53 -4.67 3.24 3.33
N PHE A 54 -4.81 2.90 2.06
CA PHE A 54 -4.15 3.58 0.95
C PHE A 54 -5.14 4.51 0.25
N GLY A 55 -4.96 5.82 0.41
CA GLY A 55 -5.81 6.84 -0.19
C GLY A 55 -5.29 7.26 -1.57
N LEU A 56 -6.17 7.20 -2.57
CA LEU A 56 -5.91 7.62 -3.95
C LEU A 56 -6.91 8.72 -4.31
N MET A 57 -6.61 9.96 -3.90
CA MET A 57 -7.55 11.09 -3.99
C MET A 57 -6.85 12.36 -4.46
N GLY A 58 -7.48 13.09 -5.39
CA GLY A 58 -6.97 14.39 -5.84
C GLY A 58 -5.54 14.30 -6.37
N THR A 59 -4.68 15.19 -5.91
CA THR A 59 -3.28 15.29 -6.37
C THR A 59 -2.41 14.10 -5.96
N SER A 60 -2.81 13.31 -4.96
CA SER A 60 -2.06 12.10 -4.58
C SER A 60 -2.33 10.92 -5.53
N SER A 61 -3.44 10.94 -6.27
CA SER A 61 -3.85 9.89 -7.20
C SER A 61 -3.11 9.96 -8.54
N ARG A 62 -1.79 9.86 -8.51
CA ARG A 62 -0.95 9.85 -9.70
C ARG A 62 -0.08 8.59 -9.77
N VAL A 63 0.24 8.16 -10.99
CA VAL A 63 1.04 6.95 -11.24
C VAL A 63 2.35 6.99 -10.47
N GLU A 64 3.02 8.14 -10.44
CA GLU A 64 4.33 8.30 -9.78
C GLU A 64 4.22 8.06 -8.27
N ASN A 65 3.16 8.54 -7.62
CA ASN A 65 2.92 8.34 -6.20
C ASN A 65 2.56 6.87 -5.89
N VAL A 66 1.76 6.24 -6.74
CA VAL A 66 1.38 4.83 -6.59
C VAL A 66 2.61 3.93 -6.70
N VAL A 67 3.44 4.13 -7.73
CA VAL A 67 4.67 3.35 -7.92
C VAL A 67 5.65 3.60 -6.78
N THR A 68 5.83 4.86 -6.35
CA THR A 68 6.67 5.20 -5.20
C THR A 68 6.20 4.50 -3.93
N CYS A 69 4.90 4.50 -3.65
CA CYS A 69 4.31 3.82 -2.50
C CYS A 69 4.56 2.31 -2.53
N LEU A 70 4.36 1.67 -3.67
CA LEU A 70 4.56 0.24 -3.83
C LEU A 70 6.03 -0.15 -3.66
N ASN A 71 6.95 0.62 -4.25
CA ASN A 71 8.38 0.37 -4.15
C ASN A 71 8.92 0.59 -2.73
N ALA A 72 8.50 1.66 -2.05
CA ALA A 72 8.86 1.92 -0.66
C ALA A 72 8.34 0.81 0.27
N LEU A 73 7.09 0.36 0.07
CA LEU A 73 6.51 -0.70 0.87
C LEU A 73 7.21 -2.05 0.63
N GLU A 74 7.51 -2.41 -0.62
CA GLU A 74 8.25 -3.63 -0.95
C GLU A 74 9.63 -3.63 -0.27
N LYS A 75 10.33 -2.49 -0.32
CA LYS A 75 11.66 -2.31 0.30
C LYS A 75 11.59 -2.46 1.82
N VAL A 76 10.69 -1.74 2.49
CA VAL A 76 10.54 -1.79 3.95
C VAL A 76 10.14 -3.20 4.40
N LEU A 77 9.16 -3.82 3.75
CA LEU A 77 8.71 -5.18 4.12
C LEU A 77 9.79 -6.24 3.86
N SER A 78 10.55 -6.12 2.77
CA SER A 78 11.67 -7.03 2.48
C SER A 78 12.76 -6.95 3.54
N GLU A 79 13.08 -5.75 4.03
CA GLU A 79 14.07 -5.56 5.10
C GLU A 79 13.57 -6.02 6.47
N MET A 80 12.25 -6.07 6.67
CA MET A 80 11.61 -6.69 7.84
C MET A 80 11.54 -8.22 7.75
N GLY A 81 12.12 -8.83 6.71
CA GLY A 81 12.25 -10.27 6.57
C GLY A 81 11.12 -10.95 5.81
N LEU A 82 10.19 -10.21 5.18
CA LEU A 82 9.27 -10.84 4.23
C LEU A 82 10.01 -11.29 2.98
N ASN A 83 9.80 -12.55 2.61
CA ASN A 83 10.28 -13.09 1.35
C ASN A 83 9.40 -12.58 0.19
N LEU A 84 9.75 -11.40 -0.33
CA LEU A 84 9.08 -10.77 -1.46
C LEU A 84 9.92 -10.95 -2.73
N LYS A 85 9.23 -11.18 -3.86
CA LYS A 85 9.89 -11.12 -5.17
C LYS A 85 10.13 -9.65 -5.52
N ARG A 86 11.41 -9.26 -5.59
CA ARG A 86 11.79 -7.88 -5.90
C ARG A 86 11.24 -7.42 -7.25
N GLY A 87 10.68 -6.22 -7.30
CA GLY A 87 10.08 -5.59 -8.48
C GLY A 87 8.72 -6.17 -8.87
N ALA A 88 8.14 -7.08 -8.07
CA ALA A 88 6.84 -7.66 -8.38
C ALA A 88 5.71 -6.63 -8.23
N ALA A 89 5.80 -5.74 -7.22
CA ALA A 89 4.78 -4.73 -6.99
C ALA A 89 4.76 -3.68 -8.12
N GLU A 90 5.93 -3.18 -8.50
CA GLU A 90 6.12 -2.25 -9.62
C GLU A 90 5.63 -2.83 -10.94
N SER A 91 6.06 -4.06 -11.27
CA SER A 91 5.68 -4.73 -12.51
C SER A 91 4.16 -4.91 -12.61
N ALA A 92 3.50 -5.30 -11.52
CA ALA A 92 2.05 -5.45 -11.47
C ALA A 92 1.32 -4.11 -11.66
N ALA A 93 1.82 -3.03 -11.06
CA ALA A 93 1.25 -1.70 -11.23
C ALA A 93 1.36 -1.23 -12.68
N HIS A 94 2.54 -1.35 -13.31
CA HIS A 94 2.73 -0.99 -14.71
C HIS A 94 1.84 -1.81 -15.64
N GLN A 95 1.70 -3.12 -15.40
CA GLN A 95 0.80 -3.96 -16.18
C GLN A 95 -0.67 -3.51 -16.02
N SER A 96 -1.09 -3.13 -14.81
CA SER A 96 -2.44 -2.61 -14.58
C SER A 96 -2.71 -1.32 -15.35
N TYR A 97 -1.75 -0.38 -15.36
CA TYR A 97 -1.87 0.87 -16.13
C TYR A 97 -1.80 0.64 -17.65
N ALA A 98 -1.00 -0.32 -18.12
CA ALA A 98 -0.95 -0.69 -19.53
C ALA A 98 -2.28 -1.29 -20.03
N ASN A 99 -2.92 -2.11 -19.18
CA ASN A 99 -4.22 -2.71 -19.48
C ASN A 99 -5.40 -1.73 -19.34
N ASN A 100 -5.22 -0.69 -18.52
CA ASN A 100 -6.24 0.34 -18.25
C ASN A 100 -5.60 1.72 -18.45
N PRO A 101 -5.34 2.12 -19.70
CA PRO A 101 -4.72 3.41 -19.98
C PRO A 101 -5.59 4.52 -19.38
N MET A 102 -4.93 5.45 -18.68
CA MET A 102 -5.59 6.65 -18.18
C MET A 102 -6.18 7.42 -19.37
N PRO A 103 -7.39 7.98 -19.25
CA PRO A 103 -8.00 8.79 -20.30
C PRO A 103 -7.18 10.05 -20.63
#